data_AF-X1A9U6-F1
#
_entry.id   AF-X1A9U6-F1
#
_cell.length_a   1.000
_cell.length_b   1.000
_cell.length_c   1.000
_cell.angle_alpha   90.00
_cell.angle_beta   90.00
_cell.angle_gamma   90.00
#
_symmetry.space_group_name_H-M   'P 1'
#
loop_
_entity.id
_entity.type
_entity.pdbx_description
1 polymer ?
#
loop_
_entity_poly.entity_id
_entity_poly.type
_entity_poly.pdbx_seq_one_letter_code
_entity_poly.pdbx_strand_id
1 'polypeptide(L)' 'VAEIDAGKILEVMKKNRYGEHATIIGKVQESPPRRVLLKTGFGSTRIVDLLAGEMLPRIC' A
#
# COMPACT_ATOMS: atom_id res chain seq x y z
N VAL A 1 -3.86 -11.29 -0.03
CA VAL A 1 -5.22 -11.46 -0.60
C VAL A 1 -5.05 -11.96 -2.03
N ALA A 2 -5.77 -13.00 -2.43
CA ALA A 2 -5.76 -13.44 -3.81
C ALA A 2 -6.38 -12.36 -4.70
N GLU A 3 -5.87 -12.16 -5.92
CA GLU A 3 -6.30 -11.07 -6.80
C GLU A 3 -7.82 -11.08 -7.04
N ILE A 4 -8.40 -12.26 -7.21
CA ILE A 4 -9.84 -12.47 -7.42
C ILE A 4 -10.72 -12.05 -6.23
N ASP A 5 -10.18 -12.02 -5.02
CA ASP A 5 -10.91 -11.70 -3.80
C ASP A 5 -10.72 -10.25 -3.35
N ALA A 6 -9.77 -9.52 -3.96
CA ALA A 6 -9.39 -8.18 -3.55
C ALA A 6 -10.58 -7.21 -3.53
N GLY A 7 -11.43 -7.24 -4.57
CA GLY A 7 -12.62 -6.39 -4.65
C GLY A 7 -13.65 -6.71 -3.57
N LYS A 8 -13.95 -8.00 -3.33
CA LYS A 8 -14.92 -8.42 -2.32
C LYS A 8 -14.50 -7.99 -0.92
N ILE A 9 -13.22 -8.16 -0.59
CA ILE A 9 -12.67 -7.76 0.70
C ILE A 9 -12.68 -6.24 0.85
N LEU A 10 -12.33 -5.50 -0.20
CA LEU A 10 -12.36 -4.04 -0.17
C LEU A 10 -13.76 -3.50 0.16
N GLU A 11 -14.80 -4.07 -0.46
CA GLU A 11 -16.19 -3.71 -0.19
C GLU A 11 -16.62 -4.02 1.25
N VAL A 12 -16.10 -5.09 1.85
CA VAL A 12 -16.32 -5.39 3.28
C VAL A 12 -15.59 -4.38 4.16
N MET A 13 -14.35 -4.03 3.84
CA MET A 13 -13.55 -3.06 4.61
C MET A 13 -14.23 -1.69 4.65
N LYS A 14 -14.75 -1.21 3.51
CA LYS A 14 -15.42 0.08 3.41
C LYS A 14 -16.70 0.21 4.24
N LYS A 15 -17.31 -0.91 4.65
CA LYS A 15 -18.47 -0.91 5.56
C LYS A 15 -18.10 -0.63 7.02
N ASN A 16 -16.81 -0.67 7.36
CA ASN A 16 -16.34 -0.30 8.69
C ASN A 16 -16.09 1.21 8.77
N ARG A 17 -16.49 1.84 9.88
CA ARG A 17 -16.18 3.25 10.20
C ARG A 17 -14.73 3.64 9.90
N TYR A 18 -13.76 2.80 10.25
CA TYR A 18 -12.34 3.09 10.05
C TYR A 18 -11.81 2.73 8.66
N GLY A 19 -12.63 2.04 7.85
CA GLY A 19 -12.29 1.56 6.52
C GLY A 19 -12.94 2.33 5.38
N GLU A 20 -13.67 3.42 5.66
CA GLU A 20 -14.40 4.21 4.64
C GLU A 20 -13.51 4.59 3.44
N HIS A 21 -12.26 4.93 3.71
CA HIS A 21 -11.27 5.31 2.68
C HIS A 21 -10.30 4.18 2.31
N ALA A 22 -10.63 2.92 2.65
CA ALA A 22 -9.83 1.78 2.22
C ALA A 22 -9.75 1.73 0.69
N THR A 23 -8.55 1.43 0.18
CA THR A 23 -8.29 1.31 -1.25
C THR A 23 -7.15 0.33 -1.50
N ILE A 24 -7.12 -0.24 -2.70
CA ILE A 24 -6.00 -1.06 -3.16
C ILE A 24 -4.90 -0.12 -3.63
N ILE A 25 -3.73 -0.19 -2.99
CA ILE A 25 -2.58 0.69 -3.27
C ILE A 25 -1.53 0.05 -4.18
N GLY A 26 -1.66 -1.24 -4.51
CA GLY A 26 -0.69 -1.95 -5.33
C GLY A 26 -0.92 -3.46 -5.36
N LYS A 27 0.07 -4.17 -5.90
CA LYS A 27 0.09 -5.63 -6.01
C LYS A 27 1.51 -6.15 -5.81
N VAL A 28 1.61 -7.41 -5.42
CA VAL A 28 2.90 -8.12 -5.35
C VAL A 28 3.28 -8.60 -6.75
N GLN A 29 4.54 -8.46 -7.11
CA GLN A 29 5.11 -8.97 -8.36
C GLN A 29 6.39 -9.75 -8.03
N GLU A 30 6.76 -10.70 -8.88
CA GLU A 30 7.96 -11.53 -8.67
C GLU A 30 9.25 -10.72 -8.81
N SER A 31 9.25 -9.69 -9.67
CA SER A 31 10.43 -8.90 -10.00
C SER A 31 10.11 -7.40 -10.05
N PRO A 32 11.02 -6.53 -9.59
CA PRO A 32 12.28 -6.86 -8.90
C PRO A 32 12.03 -7.35 -7.46
N PRO A 33 12.67 -8.45 -7.03
CA PRO A 33 12.46 -8.97 -5.69
C PRO A 33 12.99 -7.99 -4.63
N ARG A 34 12.35 -8.00 -3.45
CA ARG A 34 12.76 -7.21 -2.27
C ARG A 34 12.78 -5.69 -2.51
N ARG A 35 11.97 -5.18 -3.42
CA ARG A 35 11.79 -3.73 -3.64
C ARG A 35 10.32 -3.35 -3.56
N VAL A 36 10.06 -2.16 -3.05
CA VAL A 36 8.75 -1.51 -3.11
C VAL A 36 8.84 -0.38 -4.12
N LEU A 37 8.00 -0.44 -5.15
CA LEU A 37 7.99 0.52 -6.24
C LEU A 37 6.72 1.38 -6.17
N LEU A 38 6.90 2.69 -6.05
CA LEU A 38 5.83 3.67 -6.09
C LEU A 38 5.66 4.21 -7.51
N LYS A 39 4.48 4.02 -8.10
CA LYS A 39 4.07 4.73 -9.31
C LYS A 39 3.62 6.13 -8.92
N THR A 40 4.34 7.14 -9.41
CA THR A 40 4.05 8.55 -9.17
C THR A 40 2.88 9.03 -10.04
N GLY A 41 2.23 10.13 -9.65
CA GLY A 41 1.19 10.78 -10.45
C GLY A 41 1.67 11.26 -11.83
N PHE A 42 2.98 11.46 -11.99
CA PHE A 42 3.63 11.83 -13.26
C PHE A 42 3.95 10.62 -14.15
N GLY A 43 3.56 9.41 -13.75
CA GLY A 43 3.79 8.18 -14.52
C GLY A 43 5.16 7.53 -14.32
N SER A 44 6.11 8.21 -13.66
CA SER A 44 7.41 7.62 -13.29
C SER A 44 7.29 6.65 -12.11
N THR A 45 8.29 5.77 -11.95
CA THR A 45 8.39 4.83 -10.83
C THR A 45 9.59 5.17 -9.95
N ARG A 46 9.41 5.16 -8.63
CA ARG A 46 10.49 5.37 -7.65
C ARG A 46 10.54 4.24 -6.63
N ILE A 47 11.71 4.01 -6.04
CA ILE A 47 11.87 3.05 -4.94
C ILE A 47 11.40 3.74 -3.65
N VAL A 48 10.61 3.03 -2.85
CA VAL A 48 10.27 3.43 -1.48
C VAL A 48 11.30 2.80 -0.55
N ASP A 49 12.25 3.61 -0.08
CA ASP A 49 13.27 3.17 0.85
C ASP A 49 12.74 3.12 2.29
N LEU A 50 13.40 2.32 3.13
CA LEU A 50 13.15 2.31 4.56
C LEU A 50 13.59 3.64 5.18
N LEU A 51 12.80 4.16 6.11
CA LEU A 51 13.20 5.33 6.90
C LEU A 51 14.48 5.01 7.68
N ALA A 52 15.41 5.96 7.71
CA ALA A 52 16.66 5.82 8.47
C ALA A 52 16.45 5.76 10.00
N GLY A 53 15.26 6.14 10.48
CA GLY A 53 14.83 6.11 11.87
C GLY A 53 13.44 6.73 12.04
N GLU A 54 12.93 6.73 13.27
CA GLU A 54 11.68 7.44 13.62
C GLU A 54 11.93 8.95 13.64
N MET A 55 11.09 9.73 12.94
CA MET A 55 11.26 11.18 12.85
C MET A 55 10.58 11.92 14.02
N LEU A 56 9.59 11.29 14.67
CA LEU A 56 8.76 11.93 15.68
C LEU A 56 8.90 11.20 17.03
N PRO A 57 9.59 11.79 18.02
CA PRO A 57 9.74 11.15 19.31
C PRO A 57 8.36 10.99 19.97
N ARG A 58 8.05 9.77 20.43
CA ARG A 58 6.81 9.41 21.16
C ARG A 58 5.52 9.50 20.32
N ILE A 59 5.58 9.17 19.03
CA ILE A 59 4.40 9.17 18.14
C ILE A 59 3.38 8.05 18.42
N CYS A 60 3.77 7.02 19.17
CA CYS A 60 2.91 5.89 19.54
C CYS A 60 2.81 5.75 21.06
#